data_AF-A0A970M769-F1
#
_entry.id   AF-A0A970M769-F1
#
_cell.length_a   1.000
_cell.length_b   1.000
_cell.length_c   1.000
_cell.angle_alpha   90.00
_cell.angle_beta   90.00
_cell.angle_gamma   90.00
#
_symmetry.space_group_name_H-M   'P 1'
#
loop_
_entity.id
_entity.type
_entity.pdbx_description
1 polymer ?
#
loop_
_entity_poly.entity_id
_entity_poly.type
_entity_poly.pdbx_seq_one_letter_code
_entity_poly.pdbx_strand_id
1 'polypeptide(L)'
;CPANDFVAAGADCGGLPNGDCDAQNTCDGAGGCTENYLGAETECRAASGECDVAEVCGGDSPDCPTDVFVAPGEHCGGLPEGDCDAQNTCDGAGGCTENFQPSSHVCRDAKNDCDAVEYCSGSDKTCPADEMMPINTACGDPTDDVCNKPDTCDGAGFCRANLEPITTECRAATGDCDVAEFCDGLGNCPDDGVVEYGWECRAAGGDCEAAAVCDGASKECPANEFLLPGEHCGGLPVGDCDAQNTCDGAGGCTVNFQPYDYECRGAAGDCDLPAFCTGSAVDCPPNALKPSTAVCREAEGACDVAEYCTGNDVDCPADVFVAPNEPCGDTATNTACDKPDTCDGAGVCQSNYTDAGVLCATHPYDEYRCFEEDMCGAEAQELVRNSYCDGAGACDEADDDEWVALETCDAAGQICEADEFGARCLDCDDSWADDDICLDEATVRSWFGDGECDANQCVNYAYVDTPCGVGEHCVDGACEALPTCSGQEYGGHCWFLADLNQSCDAACAAKGLAYDDATRTFAGAPSAGSSANKDNCLAVVRLFHSVENEVGLQSGFGGAVGCTFWTGSKAYLTYQNATTGAATLDNHHRICACQ
;
A
#
# COMPACT_ATOMS: atom_id res chain seq x y z
N CYS A 1 47.10 181.75 -7.54
CA CYS A 1 46.79 180.52 -6.79
C CYS A 1 47.95 179.55 -6.99
N PRO A 2 48.39 178.80 -5.96
CA PRO A 2 49.25 177.64 -6.18
C PRO A 2 48.52 176.62 -7.08
N ALA A 3 49.29 175.83 -7.82
CA ALA A 3 48.76 174.76 -8.66
C ALA A 3 48.02 173.71 -7.80
N ASN A 4 47.00 173.06 -8.35
CA ASN A 4 46.32 171.95 -7.67
C ASN A 4 47.32 170.79 -7.49
N ASP A 5 47.53 170.37 -6.24
CA ASP A 5 48.21 169.11 -5.91
C ASP A 5 47.17 167.99 -5.83
N PHE A 6 47.44 166.86 -6.47
CA PHE A 6 46.63 165.65 -6.36
C PHE A 6 47.13 164.78 -5.19
N VAL A 7 46.22 164.00 -4.59
CA VAL A 7 46.58 163.02 -3.57
C VAL A 7 47.53 161.98 -4.17
N ALA A 8 48.52 161.53 -3.39
CA ALA A 8 49.54 160.60 -3.84
C ALA A 8 48.94 159.27 -4.34
N ALA A 9 49.60 158.66 -5.33
CA ALA A 9 49.20 157.36 -5.84
C ALA A 9 49.22 156.29 -4.73
N GLY A 10 48.18 155.45 -4.68
CA GLY A 10 48.04 154.39 -3.67
C GLY A 10 47.33 154.80 -2.37
N ALA A 11 46.95 156.07 -2.18
CA ALA A 11 46.08 156.47 -1.08
C ALA A 11 44.62 156.07 -1.34
N ASP A 12 43.88 155.69 -0.30
CA ASP A 12 42.47 155.28 -0.40
C ASP A 12 41.59 156.41 -0.99
N CYS A 13 40.73 156.04 -1.93
CA CYS A 13 39.76 156.95 -2.52
C CYS A 13 38.44 156.22 -2.79
N GLY A 14 37.35 156.97 -3.03
CA GLY A 14 36.04 156.38 -3.26
C GLY A 14 35.35 155.92 -1.96
N GLY A 15 34.40 154.98 -2.09
CA GLY A 15 33.70 154.37 -0.96
C GLY A 15 34.53 153.29 -0.26
N LEU A 16 34.00 152.77 0.84
CA LEU A 16 34.48 151.50 1.40
C LEU A 16 34.12 150.35 0.45
N PRO A 17 34.88 149.25 0.46
CA PRO A 17 34.56 148.08 -0.35
C PRO A 17 33.13 147.60 -0.09
N ASN A 18 32.36 147.39 -1.16
CA ASN A 18 30.95 147.00 -1.14
C ASN A 18 30.67 145.96 -2.25
N GLY A 19 30.96 144.71 -1.92
CA GLY A 19 30.86 143.53 -2.77
C GLY A 19 31.83 142.46 -2.26
N ASP A 20 31.55 141.18 -2.48
CA ASP A 20 32.38 140.08 -1.95
C ASP A 20 33.78 140.01 -2.59
N CYS A 21 33.96 140.62 -3.78
CA CYS A 21 35.23 140.74 -4.49
C CYS A 21 35.80 142.17 -4.55
N ASP A 22 35.18 143.11 -3.84
CA ASP A 22 35.59 144.51 -3.85
C ASP A 22 36.79 144.76 -2.93
N ALA A 23 37.72 145.59 -3.38
CA ALA A 23 38.89 146.00 -2.58
C ALA A 23 38.95 147.53 -2.49
N GLN A 24 39.73 148.05 -1.53
CA GLN A 24 39.79 149.50 -1.33
C GLN A 24 40.41 150.18 -2.56
N ASN A 25 39.64 151.03 -3.24
CA ASN A 25 40.07 151.80 -4.40
C ASN A 25 41.17 152.80 -4.02
N THR A 26 42.08 153.06 -4.95
CA THR A 26 43.27 153.90 -4.70
C THR A 26 43.47 154.99 -5.76
N CYS A 27 44.00 156.14 -5.35
CA CYS A 27 44.30 157.24 -6.28
C CYS A 27 45.39 156.85 -7.28
N ASP A 28 45.26 157.34 -8.53
CA ASP A 28 46.28 157.18 -9.59
C ASP A 28 47.42 158.22 -9.52
N GLY A 29 47.31 159.20 -8.62
CA GLY A 29 48.24 160.32 -8.49
C GLY A 29 48.06 161.46 -9.52
N ALA A 30 47.08 161.35 -10.40
CA ALA A 30 46.73 162.32 -11.45
C ALA A 30 45.28 162.87 -11.31
N GLY A 31 44.59 162.50 -10.23
CA GLY A 31 43.24 162.97 -9.90
C GLY A 31 42.14 161.96 -10.22
N GLY A 32 42.48 160.77 -10.71
CA GLY A 32 41.58 159.63 -10.88
C GLY A 32 41.56 158.71 -9.66
N CYS A 33 40.44 158.03 -9.44
CA CYS A 33 40.32 156.94 -8.48
C CYS A 33 40.24 155.64 -9.25
N THR A 34 41.23 154.76 -9.08
CA THR A 34 41.30 153.47 -9.76
C THR A 34 40.55 152.43 -8.94
N GLU A 35 39.65 151.71 -9.60
CA GLU A 35 38.94 150.59 -8.99
C GLU A 35 39.90 149.42 -8.74
N ASN A 36 39.85 148.87 -7.52
CA ASN A 36 40.67 147.75 -7.10
C ASN A 36 39.76 146.57 -6.72
N TYR A 37 40.17 145.37 -7.10
CA TYR A 37 39.44 144.13 -6.80
C TYR A 37 40.32 143.16 -6.03
N LEU A 38 39.71 142.26 -5.26
CA LEU A 38 40.44 141.16 -4.64
C LEU A 38 41.14 140.33 -5.71
N GLY A 39 42.29 139.74 -5.36
CA GLY A 39 43.13 139.03 -6.31
C GLY A 39 42.40 137.88 -6.98
N ALA A 40 42.73 137.60 -8.24
CA ALA A 40 42.29 136.38 -8.90
C ALA A 40 42.64 135.17 -8.02
N GLU A 41 41.70 134.22 -7.87
CA GLU A 41 41.79 133.06 -6.94
C GLU A 41 41.43 133.34 -5.47
N THR A 42 41.02 134.57 -5.10
CA THR A 42 40.46 134.84 -3.76
C THR A 42 39.05 134.26 -3.66
N GLU A 43 38.84 133.27 -2.79
CA GLU A 43 37.53 132.66 -2.55
C GLU A 43 36.53 133.69 -2.01
N CYS A 44 35.47 133.93 -2.77
CA CYS A 44 34.38 134.85 -2.42
C CYS A 44 33.11 134.10 -2.02
N ARG A 45 32.95 132.84 -2.44
CA ARG A 45 31.92 131.93 -1.94
C ARG A 45 32.52 130.53 -1.80
N ALA A 46 32.35 129.95 -0.62
CA ALA A 46 32.82 128.59 -0.33
C ALA A 46 31.88 127.55 -0.94
N ALA A 47 32.43 126.43 -1.41
CA ALA A 47 31.63 125.29 -1.87
C ALA A 47 30.72 124.75 -0.76
N SER A 48 29.43 124.66 -1.03
CA SER A 48 28.40 124.07 -0.18
C SER A 48 28.20 122.58 -0.47
N GLY A 49 29.22 121.78 -0.20
CA GLY A 49 29.21 120.32 -0.38
C GLY A 49 30.01 119.85 -1.59
N GLU A 50 29.96 118.54 -1.89
CA GLU A 50 30.81 117.92 -2.90
C GLU A 50 30.39 118.20 -4.36
N CYS A 51 29.15 118.68 -4.57
CA CYS A 51 28.62 119.03 -5.90
C CYS A 51 28.64 120.53 -6.20
N ASP A 52 29.37 121.29 -5.40
CA ASP A 52 29.50 122.73 -5.52
C ASP A 52 30.96 123.13 -5.74
N VAL A 53 31.20 124.17 -6.54
CA VAL A 53 32.55 124.67 -6.81
C VAL A 53 32.71 125.98 -6.06
N ALA A 54 33.78 126.12 -5.28
CA ALA A 54 34.06 127.39 -4.61
C ALA A 54 34.33 128.48 -5.66
N GLU A 55 33.57 129.58 -5.64
CA GLU A 55 33.81 130.71 -6.51
C GLU A 55 34.93 131.59 -5.99
N VAL A 56 35.82 131.93 -6.92
CA VAL A 56 36.91 132.86 -6.69
C VAL A 56 36.70 134.13 -7.50
N CYS A 57 37.19 135.24 -6.97
CA CYS A 57 37.20 136.51 -7.69
C CYS A 57 38.00 136.41 -8.99
N GLY A 58 37.53 137.07 -10.06
CA GLY A 58 38.23 137.17 -11.34
C GLY A 58 39.35 138.23 -11.36
N GLY A 59 39.35 139.13 -10.36
CA GLY A 59 40.31 140.24 -10.25
C GLY A 59 39.92 141.51 -11.04
N ASP A 60 38.72 141.54 -11.62
CA ASP A 60 38.23 142.57 -12.54
C ASP A 60 36.79 143.06 -12.27
N SER A 61 36.13 142.54 -11.23
CA SER A 61 34.74 142.86 -10.84
C SER A 61 34.57 142.88 -9.31
N PRO A 62 33.70 143.76 -8.75
CA PRO A 62 33.43 143.82 -7.31
C PRO A 62 32.50 142.72 -6.80
N ASP A 63 31.71 142.11 -7.71
CA ASP A 63 30.77 141.03 -7.40
C ASP A 63 31.44 139.66 -7.56
N CYS A 64 31.15 138.75 -6.64
CA CYS A 64 31.50 137.34 -6.78
C CYS A 64 30.78 136.75 -8.02
N PRO A 65 31.43 135.88 -8.80
CA PRO A 65 30.78 135.19 -9.91
C PRO A 65 29.46 134.50 -9.50
N THR A 66 28.59 134.29 -10.49
CA THR A 66 27.38 133.48 -10.31
C THR A 66 27.76 132.07 -9.87
N ASP A 67 26.93 131.45 -9.05
CA ASP A 67 27.10 130.07 -8.58
C ASP A 67 27.42 129.09 -9.72
N VAL A 68 28.50 128.32 -9.57
CA VAL A 68 28.93 127.30 -10.52
C VAL A 68 28.96 125.95 -9.83
N PHE A 69 28.07 125.06 -10.26
CA PHE A 69 28.03 123.70 -9.74
C PHE A 69 28.92 122.75 -10.53
N VAL A 70 29.32 121.66 -9.87
CA VAL A 70 29.98 120.53 -10.52
C VAL A 70 29.07 119.99 -11.62
N ALA A 71 29.66 119.59 -12.76
CA ALA A 71 28.91 119.12 -13.92
C ALA A 71 28.00 117.92 -13.58
N PRO A 72 26.81 117.82 -14.23
CA PRO A 72 25.92 116.70 -13.99
C PRO A 72 26.58 115.38 -14.38
N GLY A 73 26.47 114.37 -13.52
CA GLY A 73 27.05 113.04 -13.72
C GLY A 73 28.43 112.82 -13.09
N GLU A 74 29.08 113.86 -12.57
CA GLU A 74 30.32 113.71 -11.78
C GLU A 74 30.04 113.03 -10.44
N HIS A 75 31.00 112.25 -9.96
CA HIS A 75 30.85 111.45 -8.74
C HIS A 75 30.80 112.32 -7.49
N CYS A 76 29.83 112.01 -6.62
CA CYS A 76 29.69 112.61 -5.30
C CYS A 76 29.23 111.55 -4.31
N GLY A 77 29.25 111.86 -3.01
CA GLY A 77 29.03 110.84 -1.97
C GLY A 77 30.19 109.84 -1.94
N GLY A 78 30.23 109.02 -0.89
CA GLY A 78 31.24 107.97 -0.78
C GLY A 78 31.21 106.97 -1.94
N LEU A 79 32.13 106.01 -1.89
CA LEU A 79 32.05 104.84 -2.78
C LEU A 79 30.75 104.06 -2.52
N PRO A 80 30.20 103.35 -3.53
CA PRO A 80 28.99 102.57 -3.37
C PRO A 80 29.12 101.54 -2.24
N GLU A 81 28.11 101.44 -1.37
CA GLU A 81 28.03 100.51 -0.24
C GLU A 81 26.76 99.67 -0.32
N GLY A 82 26.92 98.37 -0.60
CA GLY A 82 25.84 97.41 -0.80
C GLY A 82 25.72 96.92 -2.24
N ASP A 83 25.14 95.74 -2.44
CA ASP A 83 25.11 95.06 -3.75
C ASP A 83 24.22 95.77 -4.79
N CYS A 84 23.31 96.66 -4.35
CA CYS A 84 22.43 97.44 -5.23
C CYS A 84 22.74 98.93 -5.25
N ASP A 85 23.85 99.36 -4.63
CA ASP A 85 24.27 100.75 -4.64
C ASP A 85 25.02 101.09 -5.94
N ALA A 86 24.76 102.26 -6.50
CA ALA A 86 25.50 102.79 -7.63
C ALA A 86 26.14 104.11 -7.24
N GLN A 87 27.22 104.49 -7.94
CA GLN A 87 27.92 105.73 -7.60
C GLN A 87 26.99 106.93 -7.76
N ASN A 88 26.78 107.66 -6.67
CA ASN A 88 25.98 108.89 -6.65
C ASN A 88 26.63 109.95 -7.53
N THR A 89 25.80 110.82 -8.12
CA THR A 89 26.26 111.83 -9.07
C THR A 89 25.63 113.19 -8.84
N CYS A 90 26.37 114.24 -9.14
CA CYS A 90 25.87 115.61 -9.09
C CYS A 90 24.76 115.85 -10.13
N ASP A 91 23.75 116.64 -9.77
CA ASP A 91 22.62 117.01 -10.63
C ASP A 91 22.89 118.25 -11.51
N GLY A 92 24.04 118.91 -11.33
CA GLY A 92 24.39 120.16 -11.99
C GLY A 92 23.75 121.40 -11.36
N ALA A 93 23.10 121.27 -10.20
CA ALA A 93 22.44 122.32 -9.42
C ALA A 93 22.90 122.33 -7.94
N GLY A 94 24.03 121.69 -7.63
CA GLY A 94 24.59 121.59 -6.27
C GLY A 94 24.10 120.40 -5.45
N GLY A 95 23.16 119.61 -5.98
CA GLY A 95 22.62 118.42 -5.33
C GLY A 95 23.41 117.15 -5.68
N CYS A 96 23.75 116.35 -4.68
CA CYS A 96 24.23 114.99 -4.89
C CYS A 96 23.04 114.03 -4.96
N THR A 97 22.78 113.49 -6.15
CA THR A 97 21.66 112.57 -6.38
C THR A 97 22.08 111.14 -6.07
N GLU A 98 21.28 110.44 -5.27
CA GLU A 98 21.49 109.02 -5.01
C GLU A 98 21.16 108.18 -6.24
N ASN A 99 22.07 107.26 -6.58
CA ASN A 99 21.93 106.35 -7.71
C ASN A 99 21.88 104.91 -7.23
N PHE A 100 21.03 104.10 -7.86
CA PHE A 100 20.91 102.67 -7.56
C PHE A 100 21.22 101.84 -8.80
N GLN A 101 21.65 100.59 -8.61
CA GLN A 101 21.76 99.63 -9.70
C GLN A 101 20.38 99.44 -10.36
N PRO A 102 20.31 99.24 -11.69
CA PRO A 102 19.04 99.09 -12.40
C PRO A 102 18.29 97.85 -11.92
N SER A 103 16.96 97.82 -12.13
CA SER A 103 16.13 96.69 -11.67
C SER A 103 16.36 95.36 -12.39
N SER A 104 17.29 95.32 -13.35
CA SER A 104 17.77 94.12 -14.03
C SER A 104 19.13 93.64 -13.50
N HIS A 105 19.73 94.35 -12.55
CA HIS A 105 20.98 93.95 -11.92
C HIS A 105 20.72 92.81 -10.94
N VAL A 106 21.40 91.69 -11.14
CA VAL A 106 21.34 90.55 -10.22
C VAL A 106 22.22 90.88 -9.02
N CYS A 107 21.62 90.97 -7.84
CA CYS A 107 22.34 91.22 -6.59
C CYS A 107 22.57 89.96 -5.76
N ARG A 108 21.82 88.90 -6.03
CA ARG A 108 22.07 87.56 -5.49
C ARG A 108 21.68 86.52 -6.53
N ASP A 109 22.65 85.68 -6.88
CA ASP A 109 22.45 84.55 -7.78
C ASP A 109 21.73 83.41 -7.06
N ALA A 110 20.89 82.68 -7.80
CA ALA A 110 20.24 81.46 -7.32
C ALA A 110 21.29 80.39 -6.97
N LYS A 111 21.19 79.77 -5.79
CA LYS A 111 22.07 78.67 -5.36
C LYS A 111 21.72 77.32 -5.98
N ASN A 112 20.46 77.11 -6.36
CA ASN A 112 19.96 75.90 -7.00
C ASN A 112 18.63 76.19 -7.73
N ASP A 113 18.04 75.19 -8.39
CA ASP A 113 16.80 75.31 -9.17
C ASP A 113 15.57 75.80 -8.37
N CYS A 114 15.61 75.69 -7.03
CA CYS A 114 14.56 76.11 -6.11
C CYS A 114 14.88 77.41 -5.36
N ASP A 115 15.96 78.08 -5.72
CA ASP A 115 16.35 79.41 -5.23
C ASP A 115 16.01 80.45 -6.30
N ALA A 116 15.32 81.53 -5.95
CA ALA A 116 15.05 82.59 -6.92
C ALA A 116 16.35 83.38 -7.17
N VAL A 117 16.41 84.07 -8.31
CA VAL A 117 17.43 85.09 -8.55
C VAL A 117 16.86 86.41 -8.04
N GLU A 118 17.58 87.11 -7.17
CA GLU A 118 17.16 88.44 -6.73
C GLU A 118 17.79 89.54 -7.57
N TYR A 119 16.92 90.46 -7.99
CA TYR A 119 17.28 91.66 -8.72
C TYR A 119 17.15 92.88 -7.80
N CYS A 120 17.99 93.87 -8.03
CA CYS A 120 17.82 95.17 -7.39
C CYS A 120 16.44 95.77 -7.71
N SER A 121 15.91 96.61 -6.82
CA SER A 121 14.63 97.28 -7.04
C SER A 121 14.74 98.48 -8.00
N GLY A 122 15.96 99.00 -8.20
CA GLY A 122 16.20 100.29 -8.85
C GLY A 122 15.98 101.51 -7.93
N SER A 123 15.71 101.28 -6.64
CA SER A 123 15.38 102.35 -5.68
C SER A 123 15.89 102.12 -4.25
N ASP A 124 16.62 101.02 -3.99
CA ASP A 124 17.20 100.67 -2.69
C ASP A 124 18.64 100.18 -2.88
N LYS A 125 19.52 100.46 -1.90
CA LYS A 125 20.95 100.06 -1.91
C LYS A 125 21.16 98.61 -1.50
N THR A 126 20.17 98.03 -0.83
CA THR A 126 20.22 96.65 -0.35
C THR A 126 19.52 95.70 -1.32
N CYS A 127 20.12 94.53 -1.51
CA CYS A 127 19.46 93.45 -2.25
C CYS A 127 18.20 93.00 -1.48
N PRO A 128 17.10 92.67 -2.17
CA PRO A 128 15.92 92.08 -1.54
C PRO A 128 16.23 90.83 -0.71
N ALA A 129 15.31 90.44 0.16
CA ALA A 129 15.43 89.20 0.93
C ALA A 129 15.55 87.97 0.01
N ASP A 130 16.24 86.93 0.48
CA ASP A 130 16.41 85.64 -0.23
C ASP A 130 15.03 85.00 -0.44
N GLU A 131 14.56 84.91 -1.68
CA GLU A 131 13.27 84.34 -2.04
C GLU A 131 13.46 82.94 -2.62
N MET A 132 12.69 81.97 -2.11
CA MET A 132 12.70 80.61 -2.66
C MET A 132 11.66 80.50 -3.76
N MET A 133 11.91 79.64 -4.75
CA MET A 133 10.90 79.32 -5.77
C MET A 133 9.64 78.76 -5.11
N PRO A 134 8.43 79.05 -5.65
CA PRO A 134 7.18 78.53 -5.08
C PRO A 134 7.14 77.01 -4.99
N ILE A 135 6.37 76.49 -4.03
CA ILE A 135 6.08 75.05 -3.95
C ILE A 135 5.51 74.54 -5.29
N ASN A 136 5.90 73.34 -5.69
CA ASN A 136 5.54 72.70 -6.97
C ASN A 136 6.18 73.32 -8.24
N THR A 137 7.15 74.21 -8.09
CA THR A 137 8.01 74.62 -9.22
C THR A 137 8.86 73.43 -9.66
N ALA A 138 8.93 73.16 -10.96
CA ALA A 138 9.78 72.11 -11.51
C ALA A 138 11.27 72.40 -11.25
N CYS A 139 12.01 71.38 -10.82
CA CYS A 139 13.44 71.43 -10.55
C CYS A 139 14.04 70.05 -10.86
N GLY A 140 15.37 69.88 -10.82
CA GLY A 140 15.97 68.55 -10.76
C GLY A 140 15.60 67.62 -11.93
N ASP A 141 15.19 66.38 -11.61
CA ASP A 141 14.84 65.36 -12.61
C ASP A 141 13.46 65.63 -13.25
N PRO A 142 13.38 65.81 -14.58
CA PRO A 142 12.11 66.04 -15.28
C PRO A 142 11.36 64.76 -15.65
N THR A 143 11.83 63.57 -15.23
CA THR A 143 11.22 62.27 -15.59
C THR A 143 9.75 62.21 -15.17
N ASP A 144 8.88 61.79 -16.08
CA ASP A 144 7.44 61.57 -15.83
C ASP A 144 7.04 60.18 -16.35
N ASP A 145 7.28 59.18 -15.52
CA ASP A 145 6.82 57.82 -15.72
C ASP A 145 5.88 57.38 -14.58
N VAL A 146 5.60 56.08 -14.48
CA VAL A 146 4.66 55.57 -13.47
C VAL A 146 5.26 55.58 -12.07
N CYS A 147 6.59 55.50 -11.92
CA CYS A 147 7.30 55.39 -10.65
C CYS A 147 8.05 56.67 -10.23
N ASN A 148 8.36 57.53 -11.20
CA ASN A 148 9.05 58.79 -10.98
C ASN A 148 8.28 59.94 -11.64
N LYS A 149 7.78 60.86 -10.83
CA LYS A 149 7.17 62.11 -11.29
C LYS A 149 8.20 63.24 -11.25
N PRO A 150 8.06 64.28 -12.09
CA PRO A 150 9.04 65.36 -12.15
C PRO A 150 9.26 65.98 -10.78
N ASP A 151 10.52 66.21 -10.42
CA ASP A 151 10.87 66.76 -9.11
C ASP A 151 10.32 68.18 -8.95
N THR A 152 9.98 68.54 -7.72
CA THR A 152 9.44 69.87 -7.43
C THR A 152 10.00 70.50 -6.16
N CYS A 153 10.04 71.83 -6.16
CA CYS A 153 10.44 72.61 -5.00
C CYS A 153 9.44 72.47 -3.85
N ASP A 154 9.92 72.36 -2.62
CA ASP A 154 9.09 72.31 -1.41
C ASP A 154 8.69 73.71 -0.87
N GLY A 155 9.11 74.78 -1.54
CA GLY A 155 8.92 76.16 -1.11
C GLY A 155 9.88 76.61 0.00
N ALA A 156 10.79 75.74 0.46
CA ALA A 156 11.86 76.05 1.40
C ALA A 156 13.25 76.05 0.74
N GLY A 157 13.31 76.02 -0.59
CA GLY A 157 14.55 76.04 -1.37
C GLY A 157 15.16 74.66 -1.64
N PHE A 158 14.44 73.57 -1.33
CA PHE A 158 14.89 72.21 -1.64
C PHE A 158 14.07 71.61 -2.79
N CYS A 159 14.78 71.04 -3.75
CA CYS A 159 14.19 70.19 -4.77
C CYS A 159 13.88 68.81 -4.18
N ARG A 160 12.63 68.37 -4.26
CA ARG A 160 12.15 67.08 -3.74
C ARG A 160 11.86 66.15 -4.89
N ALA A 161 12.42 64.94 -4.79
CA ALA A 161 12.08 63.86 -5.69
C ALA A 161 10.65 63.40 -5.46
N ASN A 162 9.87 63.30 -6.53
CA ASN A 162 8.47 62.86 -6.48
C ASN A 162 8.38 61.37 -6.87
N LEU A 163 9.03 60.54 -6.06
CA LEU A 163 9.05 59.09 -6.22
C LEU A 163 7.77 58.44 -5.69
N GLU A 164 7.19 57.55 -6.46
CA GLU A 164 6.02 56.77 -6.06
C GLU A 164 6.43 55.67 -5.05
N PRO A 165 5.57 55.33 -4.08
CA PRO A 165 5.87 54.31 -3.08
C PRO A 165 5.91 52.90 -3.67
N ILE A 166 6.49 51.96 -2.92
CA ILE A 166 6.61 50.53 -3.31
C ILE A 166 5.28 49.78 -3.50
N THR A 167 4.15 50.44 -3.26
CA THR A 167 2.80 49.90 -3.45
C THR A 167 2.14 50.39 -4.73
N THR A 168 2.79 51.30 -5.47
CA THR A 168 2.29 51.78 -6.76
C THR A 168 2.59 50.72 -7.81
N GLU A 169 1.54 50.13 -8.36
CA GLU A 169 1.62 49.17 -9.46
C GLU A 169 2.06 49.89 -10.73
N CYS A 170 3.21 49.50 -11.25
CA CYS A 170 3.82 50.14 -12.42
C CYS A 170 3.63 49.33 -13.71
N ARG A 171 3.39 48.04 -13.58
CA ARG A 171 2.98 47.16 -14.67
C ARG A 171 2.04 46.09 -14.14
N ALA A 172 0.86 46.02 -14.76
CA ALA A 172 -0.16 45.04 -14.43
C ALA A 172 0.18 43.67 -15.02
N ALA A 173 -0.20 42.60 -14.32
CA ALA A 173 -0.16 41.24 -14.85
C ALA A 173 -1.07 41.11 -16.08
N THR A 174 -0.56 40.51 -17.15
CA THR A 174 -1.22 40.34 -18.46
C THR A 174 -1.66 38.91 -18.77
N GLY A 175 -1.35 37.95 -17.88
CA GLY A 175 -1.78 36.55 -17.98
C GLY A 175 -1.69 35.84 -16.62
N ASP A 176 -2.20 34.60 -16.54
CA ASP A 176 -2.26 33.85 -15.28
C ASP A 176 -0.86 33.47 -14.73
N CYS A 177 0.17 33.48 -15.58
CA CYS A 177 1.57 33.24 -15.21
C CYS A 177 2.42 34.51 -15.20
N ASP A 178 1.77 35.68 -15.19
CA ASP A 178 2.43 36.98 -15.11
C ASP A 178 2.40 37.51 -13.66
N VAL A 179 3.44 38.23 -13.26
CA VAL A 179 3.44 38.92 -11.96
C VAL A 179 3.18 40.41 -12.18
N ALA A 180 2.44 41.04 -11.29
CA ALA A 180 2.33 42.50 -11.32
C ALA A 180 3.58 43.10 -10.69
N GLU A 181 4.17 44.10 -11.34
CA GLU A 181 5.31 44.83 -10.81
C GLU A 181 4.88 46.12 -10.11
N PHE A 182 5.59 46.41 -9.03
CA PHE A 182 5.42 47.60 -8.23
C PHE A 182 6.73 48.39 -8.22
N CYS A 183 6.62 49.71 -8.10
CA CYS A 183 7.78 50.59 -8.04
C CYS A 183 8.76 50.17 -6.92
N ASP A 184 10.05 50.40 -7.11
CA ASP A 184 11.09 50.07 -6.11
C ASP A 184 11.24 51.12 -4.99
N GLY A 185 10.47 52.23 -5.06
CA GLY A 185 10.58 53.37 -4.16
C GLY A 185 11.81 54.26 -4.43
N LEU A 186 12.58 53.94 -5.48
CA LEU A 186 13.73 54.68 -5.98
C LEU A 186 13.48 55.26 -7.38
N GLY A 187 12.25 55.14 -7.89
CA GLY A 187 11.82 55.69 -9.17
C GLY A 187 11.85 54.70 -10.34
N ASN A 188 12.15 53.42 -10.12
CA ASN A 188 12.16 52.43 -11.21
C ASN A 188 11.00 51.45 -11.09
N CYS A 189 10.46 51.07 -12.25
CA CYS A 189 9.62 49.88 -12.38
C CYS A 189 10.54 48.67 -12.66
N PRO A 190 10.47 47.59 -11.89
CA PRO A 190 11.25 46.38 -12.13
C PRO A 190 11.06 45.80 -13.54
N ASP A 191 12.05 44.99 -13.94
CA ASP A 191 11.95 44.17 -15.16
C ASP A 191 10.72 43.27 -15.08
N ASP A 192 10.14 43.02 -16.25
CA ASP A 192 8.92 42.25 -16.43
C ASP A 192 9.11 40.79 -16.01
N GLY A 193 8.50 40.42 -14.89
CA GLY A 193 8.64 39.12 -14.27
C GLY A 193 7.61 38.13 -14.79
N VAL A 194 7.84 36.86 -14.50
CA VAL A 194 6.85 35.79 -14.67
C VAL A 194 6.80 34.99 -13.38
N VAL A 195 5.66 34.32 -13.15
CA VAL A 195 5.52 33.41 -12.03
C VAL A 195 6.54 32.27 -12.17
N GLU A 196 7.12 31.84 -11.04
CA GLU A 196 8.12 30.78 -11.01
C GLU A 196 7.57 29.45 -11.54
N TYR A 197 8.46 28.61 -12.11
CA TYR A 197 8.12 27.30 -12.64
C TYR A 197 7.35 26.44 -11.63
N GLY A 198 6.28 25.78 -12.10
CA GLY A 198 5.53 24.79 -11.32
C GLY A 198 4.33 25.33 -10.54
N TRP A 199 4.07 26.64 -10.58
CA TRP A 199 2.83 27.21 -10.05
C TRP A 199 1.64 26.83 -10.92
N GLU A 200 0.60 26.26 -10.30
CA GLU A 200 -0.65 25.92 -10.98
C GLU A 200 -1.39 27.17 -11.43
N CYS A 201 -1.55 27.32 -12.74
CA CYS A 201 -2.27 28.44 -13.36
C CYS A 201 -3.63 28.03 -13.93
N ARG A 202 -3.82 26.74 -14.20
CA ARG A 202 -5.12 26.17 -14.59
C ARG A 202 -5.26 24.77 -14.03
N ALA A 203 -6.35 24.54 -13.29
CA ALA A 203 -6.68 23.23 -12.79
C ALA A 203 -6.92 22.22 -13.93
N ALA A 204 -6.75 20.93 -13.61
CA ALA A 204 -7.13 19.84 -14.51
C ALA A 204 -8.63 19.90 -14.84
N GLY A 205 -8.99 19.68 -16.11
CA GLY A 205 -10.38 19.63 -16.57
C GLY A 205 -11.08 18.30 -16.32
N GLY A 206 -10.33 17.28 -15.89
CA GLY A 206 -10.83 15.96 -15.50
C GLY A 206 -9.70 15.02 -15.08
N ASP A 207 -10.05 13.77 -14.76
CA ASP A 207 -9.12 12.79 -14.17
C ASP A 207 -7.96 12.37 -15.10
N CYS A 208 -8.09 12.59 -16.43
CA CYS A 208 -7.07 12.23 -17.44
C CYS A 208 -6.29 13.43 -17.97
N GLU A 209 -6.26 14.50 -17.20
CA GLU A 209 -5.64 15.76 -17.57
C GLU A 209 -4.78 16.26 -16.41
N ALA A 210 -3.56 16.68 -16.70
CA ALA A 210 -2.71 17.34 -15.74
C ALA A 210 -3.08 18.82 -15.65
N ALA A 211 -3.04 19.38 -14.45
CA ALA A 211 -3.15 20.83 -14.28
C ALA A 211 -2.00 21.52 -15.02
N ALA A 212 -2.30 22.60 -15.74
CA ALA A 212 -1.26 23.41 -16.36
C ALA A 212 -0.54 24.23 -15.29
N VAL A 213 0.79 24.19 -15.37
CA VAL A 213 1.68 24.96 -14.51
C VAL A 213 2.47 25.97 -15.33
N CYS A 214 2.83 27.08 -14.72
CA CYS A 214 3.71 28.07 -15.32
C CYS A 214 5.08 27.44 -15.61
N ASP A 215 5.66 27.77 -16.77
CA ASP A 215 6.96 27.24 -17.22
C ASP A 215 8.14 28.10 -16.74
N GLY A 216 7.88 29.21 -16.05
CA GLY A 216 8.88 30.19 -15.64
C GLY A 216 9.43 31.05 -16.78
N ALA A 217 8.78 31.06 -17.95
CA ALA A 217 9.19 31.83 -19.12
C ALA A 217 8.04 32.58 -19.81
N SER A 218 6.87 31.98 -19.88
CA SER A 218 5.65 32.53 -20.51
C SER A 218 4.74 33.18 -19.48
N LYS A 219 4.17 34.34 -19.85
CA LYS A 219 3.10 35.03 -19.10
C LYS A 219 1.74 34.32 -19.24
N GLU A 220 1.57 33.59 -20.35
CA GLU A 220 0.36 32.83 -20.64
C GLU A 220 0.44 31.45 -20.01
N CYS A 221 -0.65 31.04 -19.37
CA CYS A 221 -0.78 29.68 -18.85
C CYS A 221 -0.90 28.69 -20.02
N PRO A 222 0.00 27.68 -20.12
CA PRO A 222 -0.03 26.72 -21.20
C PRO A 222 -1.35 25.95 -21.24
N ALA A 223 -1.62 25.26 -22.35
CA ALA A 223 -2.71 24.29 -22.39
C ALA A 223 -2.40 23.17 -21.38
N ASN A 224 -3.45 22.61 -20.77
CA ASN A 224 -3.30 21.43 -19.95
C ASN A 224 -2.79 20.27 -20.82
N GLU A 225 -1.96 19.42 -20.23
CA GLU A 225 -1.47 18.22 -20.89
C GLU A 225 -2.34 17.01 -20.53
N PHE A 226 -2.53 16.09 -21.47
CA PHE A 226 -3.22 14.83 -21.16
C PHE A 226 -2.26 13.86 -20.47
N LEU A 227 -2.77 13.14 -19.47
CA LEU A 227 -2.02 12.06 -18.85
C LEU A 227 -1.72 10.96 -19.88
N LEU A 228 -0.64 10.23 -19.66
CA LEU A 228 -0.20 9.17 -20.58
C LEU A 228 -1.25 8.05 -20.70
N PRO A 229 -1.31 7.35 -21.84
CA PRO A 229 -2.13 6.15 -21.96
C PRO A 229 -1.82 5.13 -20.85
N GLY A 230 -2.85 4.64 -20.16
CA GLY A 230 -2.71 3.67 -19.08
C GLY A 230 -2.66 4.26 -17.67
N GLU A 231 -2.49 5.58 -17.51
CA GLU A 231 -2.64 6.23 -16.19
C GLU A 231 -4.03 6.03 -15.63
N HIS A 232 -4.15 5.89 -14.31
CA HIS A 232 -5.43 5.60 -13.66
C HIS A 232 -6.35 6.81 -13.65
N CYS A 233 -7.64 6.57 -13.92
CA CYS A 233 -8.66 7.60 -13.89
C CYS A 233 -9.98 7.06 -13.31
N GLY A 234 -10.90 7.97 -12.95
CA GLY A 234 -12.15 7.60 -12.31
C GLY A 234 -11.96 7.12 -10.87
N GLY A 235 -12.99 6.46 -10.35
CA GLY A 235 -12.94 5.84 -9.04
C GLY A 235 -12.08 4.58 -9.00
N LEU A 236 -11.94 4.02 -7.79
CA LEU A 236 -11.45 2.66 -7.61
C LEU A 236 -12.44 1.65 -8.22
N PRO A 237 -11.98 0.46 -8.64
CA PRO A 237 -12.85 -0.57 -9.18
C PRO A 237 -13.92 -0.97 -8.17
N VAL A 238 -15.16 -1.14 -8.63
CA VAL A 238 -16.34 -1.48 -7.84
C VAL A 238 -17.02 -2.72 -8.44
N GLY A 239 -16.97 -3.84 -7.72
CA GLY A 239 -17.46 -5.14 -8.19
C GLY A 239 -16.33 -6.06 -8.67
N ASP A 240 -16.60 -7.36 -8.69
CA ASP A 240 -15.57 -8.38 -8.92
C ASP A 240 -15.06 -8.44 -10.37
N CYS A 241 -15.84 -7.87 -11.31
CA CYS A 241 -15.50 -7.78 -12.73
C CYS A 241 -15.08 -6.38 -13.18
N ASP A 242 -14.99 -5.43 -12.26
CA ASP A 242 -14.51 -4.09 -12.57
C ASP A 242 -12.97 -4.07 -12.58
N ALA A 243 -12.41 -3.36 -13.55
CA ALA A 243 -10.98 -3.15 -13.65
C ALA A 243 -10.69 -1.66 -13.59
N GLN A 244 -9.48 -1.29 -13.16
CA GLN A 244 -9.13 0.12 -13.03
C GLN A 244 -9.21 0.81 -14.39
N ASN A 245 -10.08 1.82 -14.49
CA ASN A 245 -10.20 2.66 -15.68
C ASN A 245 -8.88 3.40 -15.94
N THR A 246 -8.58 3.60 -17.22
CA THR A 246 -7.31 4.18 -17.66
C THR A 246 -7.49 5.25 -18.70
N CYS A 247 -6.59 6.23 -18.70
CA CYS A 247 -6.55 7.28 -19.69
C CYS A 247 -6.15 6.75 -21.07
N ASP A 248 -6.71 7.33 -22.13
CA ASP A 248 -6.42 7.01 -23.53
C ASP A 248 -5.28 7.84 -24.14
N GLY A 249 -4.71 8.79 -23.39
CA GLY A 249 -3.71 9.75 -23.87
C GLY A 249 -4.27 10.96 -24.63
N ALA A 250 -5.59 11.07 -24.73
CA ALA A 250 -6.32 12.14 -25.41
C ALA A 250 -7.35 12.83 -24.48
N GLY A 251 -7.23 12.62 -23.17
CA GLY A 251 -8.11 13.18 -22.13
C GLY A 251 -9.36 12.32 -21.84
N GLY A 252 -9.54 11.20 -22.54
CA GLY A 252 -10.63 10.27 -22.31
C GLY A 252 -10.29 9.25 -21.22
N CYS A 253 -11.18 9.10 -20.23
CA CYS A 253 -11.11 8.00 -19.28
C CYS A 253 -11.82 6.77 -19.87
N THR A 254 -11.05 5.75 -20.23
CA THR A 254 -11.58 4.50 -20.79
C THR A 254 -12.05 3.60 -19.67
N VAL A 255 -13.30 3.14 -19.77
CA VAL A 255 -13.86 2.15 -18.85
C VAL A 255 -13.27 0.78 -19.13
N ASN A 256 -12.70 0.14 -18.12
CA ASN A 256 -12.07 -1.17 -18.23
C ASN A 256 -12.84 -2.21 -17.42
N PHE A 257 -12.90 -3.44 -17.95
CA PHE A 257 -13.48 -4.58 -17.25
C PHE A 257 -12.43 -5.68 -17.13
N GLN A 258 -12.59 -6.57 -16.15
CA GLN A 258 -11.81 -7.81 -16.11
C GLN A 258 -11.99 -8.58 -17.44
N PRO A 259 -10.97 -9.32 -17.90
CA PRO A 259 -11.05 -10.05 -19.15
C PRO A 259 -12.26 -10.99 -19.23
N TYR A 260 -12.70 -11.28 -20.45
CA TYR A 260 -13.60 -12.41 -20.69
C TYR A 260 -12.96 -13.69 -20.12
N ASP A 261 -13.78 -14.54 -19.48
CA ASP A 261 -13.35 -15.74 -18.75
C ASP A 261 -12.52 -15.50 -17.48
N TYR A 262 -12.46 -14.26 -16.95
CA TYR A 262 -11.95 -14.03 -15.60
C TYR A 262 -12.94 -14.59 -14.55
N GLU A 263 -12.51 -15.55 -13.75
CA GLU A 263 -13.33 -16.16 -12.69
C GLU A 263 -13.56 -15.13 -11.56
N CYS A 264 -14.77 -14.58 -11.50
CA CYS A 264 -15.16 -13.62 -10.46
C CYS A 264 -15.77 -14.30 -9.24
N ARG A 265 -16.21 -15.55 -9.37
CA ARG A 265 -16.80 -16.34 -8.28
C ARG A 265 -16.62 -17.82 -8.55
N GLY A 266 -16.02 -18.53 -7.60
CA GLY A 266 -15.94 -20.00 -7.64
C GLY A 266 -17.28 -20.68 -7.37
N ALA A 267 -17.36 -21.97 -7.71
CA ALA A 267 -18.53 -22.79 -7.38
C ALA A 267 -18.65 -22.99 -5.86
N ALA A 268 -19.83 -22.75 -5.30
CA ALA A 268 -20.13 -22.85 -3.87
C ALA A 268 -20.57 -24.27 -3.44
N GLY A 269 -20.95 -25.13 -4.38
CA GLY A 269 -21.39 -26.51 -4.14
C GLY A 269 -21.36 -27.34 -5.42
N ASP A 270 -21.66 -28.64 -5.32
CA ASP A 270 -21.54 -29.59 -6.44
C ASP A 270 -22.48 -29.30 -7.61
N CYS A 271 -23.58 -28.58 -7.36
CA CYS A 271 -24.56 -28.20 -8.37
C CYS A 271 -24.41 -26.77 -8.88
N ASP A 272 -23.40 -26.05 -8.42
CA ASP A 272 -23.08 -24.69 -8.85
C ASP A 272 -22.02 -24.69 -9.95
N LEU A 273 -22.10 -23.72 -10.86
CA LEU A 273 -21.06 -23.45 -11.85
C LEU A 273 -20.33 -22.16 -11.46
N PRO A 274 -18.99 -22.09 -11.61
CA PRO A 274 -18.27 -20.85 -11.43
C PRO A 274 -18.81 -19.78 -12.38
N ALA A 275 -18.79 -18.52 -11.93
CA ALA A 275 -19.19 -17.38 -12.75
C ALA A 275 -17.94 -16.64 -13.26
N PHE A 276 -18.01 -16.26 -14.54
CA PHE A 276 -16.93 -15.59 -15.23
C PHE A 276 -17.37 -14.24 -15.75
N CYS A 277 -16.47 -13.26 -15.71
CA CYS A 277 -16.73 -11.94 -16.24
C CYS A 277 -17.00 -11.98 -17.75
N THR A 278 -17.93 -11.13 -18.20
CA THR A 278 -18.30 -11.02 -19.62
C THR A 278 -17.35 -10.11 -20.42
N GLY A 279 -16.39 -9.46 -19.75
CA GLY A 279 -15.57 -8.39 -20.33
C GLY A 279 -16.29 -7.07 -20.58
N SER A 280 -17.52 -6.90 -20.06
CA SER A 280 -18.37 -5.74 -20.36
C SER A 280 -19.29 -5.29 -19.22
N ALA A 281 -19.22 -5.93 -18.05
CA ALA A 281 -20.02 -5.60 -16.87
C ALA A 281 -19.14 -5.59 -15.62
N VAL A 282 -19.47 -4.71 -14.66
CA VAL A 282 -18.74 -4.53 -13.40
C VAL A 282 -19.05 -5.62 -12.36
N ASP A 283 -20.29 -6.12 -12.39
CA ASP A 283 -20.75 -7.16 -11.48
C ASP A 283 -20.53 -8.55 -12.08
N CYS A 284 -20.14 -9.49 -11.22
CA CYS A 284 -20.10 -10.90 -11.58
C CYS A 284 -21.50 -11.38 -12.02
N PRO A 285 -21.63 -12.17 -13.10
CA PRO A 285 -22.93 -12.68 -13.52
C PRO A 285 -23.61 -13.48 -12.40
N PRO A 286 -24.95 -13.49 -12.37
CA PRO A 286 -25.69 -14.28 -11.39
C PRO A 286 -25.38 -15.77 -11.53
N ASN A 287 -25.52 -16.50 -10.41
CA ASN A 287 -25.19 -17.92 -10.32
C ASN A 287 -25.85 -18.74 -11.43
N ALA A 288 -25.03 -19.45 -12.20
CA ALA A 288 -25.48 -20.48 -13.11
C ALA A 288 -25.47 -21.81 -12.36
N LEU A 289 -26.60 -22.50 -12.34
CA LEU A 289 -26.71 -23.82 -11.74
C LEU A 289 -26.60 -24.90 -12.83
N LYS A 290 -26.03 -26.06 -12.46
CA LYS A 290 -26.08 -27.24 -13.30
C LYS A 290 -27.54 -27.63 -13.57
N PRO A 291 -27.88 -28.13 -14.77
CA PRO A 291 -29.26 -28.49 -15.10
C PRO A 291 -29.75 -29.64 -14.23
N SER A 292 -31.07 -29.83 -14.15
CA SER A 292 -31.66 -30.90 -13.32
C SER A 292 -31.38 -32.33 -13.80
N THR A 293 -30.59 -32.47 -14.86
CA THR A 293 -30.11 -33.74 -15.43
C THR A 293 -28.64 -34.00 -15.09
N ALA A 294 -27.96 -33.06 -14.43
CA ALA A 294 -26.57 -33.23 -14.02
C ALA A 294 -26.50 -34.07 -12.74
N VAL A 295 -25.75 -35.16 -12.79
CA VAL A 295 -25.45 -35.97 -11.61
C VAL A 295 -24.49 -35.19 -10.71
N CYS A 296 -24.81 -35.05 -9.44
CA CYS A 296 -23.93 -34.45 -8.42
C CYS A 296 -23.37 -35.50 -7.45
N ARG A 297 -24.04 -36.65 -7.30
CA ARG A 297 -23.50 -37.83 -6.64
C ARG A 297 -23.90 -39.07 -7.46
N GLU A 298 -22.91 -39.86 -7.85
CA GLU A 298 -23.14 -41.13 -8.53
C GLU A 298 -23.67 -42.17 -7.54
N ALA A 299 -24.44 -43.15 -8.02
CA ALA A 299 -24.90 -44.26 -7.18
C ALA A 299 -23.73 -45.20 -6.83
N GLU A 300 -23.52 -45.44 -5.55
CA GLU A 300 -22.59 -46.41 -5.00
C GLU A 300 -23.26 -47.79 -4.83
N GLY A 301 -23.29 -48.57 -5.91
CA GLY A 301 -23.82 -49.93 -5.91
C GLY A 301 -25.33 -50.02 -6.17
N ALA A 302 -25.90 -51.22 -5.98
CA ALA A 302 -27.28 -51.52 -6.37
C ALA A 302 -28.36 -51.01 -5.39
N CYS A 303 -27.97 -50.66 -4.17
CA CYS A 303 -28.87 -50.16 -3.12
C CYS A 303 -28.83 -48.65 -2.94
N ASP A 304 -28.19 -47.96 -3.87
CA ASP A 304 -27.99 -46.53 -3.84
C ASP A 304 -28.61 -45.87 -5.07
N VAL A 305 -29.08 -44.63 -4.93
CA VAL A 305 -29.71 -43.87 -6.02
C VAL A 305 -28.86 -42.64 -6.31
N ALA A 306 -28.48 -42.44 -7.58
CA ALA A 306 -27.72 -41.25 -7.95
C ALA A 306 -28.55 -39.97 -7.73
N GLU A 307 -27.96 -38.96 -7.09
CA GLU A 307 -28.57 -37.64 -6.95
C GLU A 307 -28.24 -36.76 -8.14
N TYR A 308 -29.28 -36.09 -8.60
CA TYR A 308 -29.21 -35.08 -9.63
C TYR A 308 -29.41 -33.72 -9.02
N CYS A 309 -28.70 -32.73 -9.56
CA CYS A 309 -28.97 -31.34 -9.25
C CYS A 309 -30.45 -31.03 -9.48
N THR A 310 -31.00 -30.08 -8.73
CA THR A 310 -32.39 -29.65 -8.89
C THR A 310 -32.56 -28.63 -10.01
N GLY A 311 -31.47 -27.98 -10.42
CA GLY A 311 -31.47 -26.81 -11.30
C GLY A 311 -31.89 -25.51 -10.62
N ASN A 312 -32.14 -25.52 -9.30
CA ASN A 312 -32.50 -24.35 -8.51
C ASN A 312 -31.80 -24.23 -7.15
N ASP A 313 -30.96 -25.21 -6.79
CA ASP A 313 -30.11 -25.22 -5.59
C ASP A 313 -28.63 -25.42 -5.97
N VAL A 314 -27.73 -24.84 -5.18
CA VAL A 314 -26.26 -24.94 -5.34
C VAL A 314 -25.72 -26.25 -4.76
N ASP A 315 -26.41 -26.79 -3.77
CA ASP A 315 -26.02 -28.02 -3.10
C ASP A 315 -26.63 -29.23 -3.80
N CYS A 316 -25.90 -30.34 -3.81
CA CYS A 316 -26.47 -31.62 -4.20
C CYS A 316 -27.57 -32.00 -3.20
N PRO A 317 -28.71 -32.57 -3.64
CA PRO A 317 -29.70 -33.11 -2.72
C PRO A 317 -29.07 -34.10 -1.74
N ALA A 318 -29.72 -34.27 -0.57
CA ALA A 318 -29.30 -35.28 0.39
C ALA A 318 -29.34 -36.68 -0.25
N ASP A 319 -28.38 -37.51 0.15
CA ASP A 319 -28.23 -38.90 -0.28
C ASP A 319 -29.49 -39.72 0.03
N VAL A 320 -30.07 -40.35 -0.99
CA VAL A 320 -31.26 -41.19 -0.91
C VAL A 320 -30.93 -42.61 -1.35
N PHE A 321 -31.17 -43.56 -0.45
CA PHE A 321 -30.97 -44.97 -0.74
C PHE A 321 -32.23 -45.65 -1.28
N VAL A 322 -32.05 -46.79 -1.95
CA VAL A 322 -33.14 -47.69 -2.33
C VAL A 322 -33.86 -48.16 -1.05
N ALA A 323 -35.19 -48.28 -1.12
CA ALA A 323 -36.01 -48.65 0.03
C ALA A 323 -35.60 -50.01 0.65
N PRO A 324 -35.78 -50.19 1.97
CA PRO A 324 -35.43 -51.45 2.62
C PRO A 324 -36.28 -52.61 2.08
N ASN A 325 -35.68 -53.78 1.97
CA ASN A 325 -36.23 -55.02 1.40
C ASN A 325 -36.40 -55.03 -0.13
N GLU A 326 -35.96 -54.00 -0.84
CA GLU A 326 -35.88 -54.07 -2.31
C GLU A 326 -34.76 -55.04 -2.72
N PRO A 327 -34.98 -55.86 -3.76
CA PRO A 327 -34.03 -56.88 -4.18
C PRO A 327 -32.76 -56.26 -4.75
N CYS A 328 -31.62 -56.78 -4.33
CA CYS A 328 -30.28 -56.37 -4.79
C CYS A 328 -29.39 -57.60 -4.94
N GLY A 329 -28.17 -57.47 -5.46
CA GLY A 329 -27.19 -58.57 -5.44
C GLY A 329 -27.71 -59.89 -6.03
N ASP A 330 -27.66 -60.96 -5.23
CA ASP A 330 -28.28 -62.23 -5.57
C ASP A 330 -29.80 -62.18 -5.35
N THR A 331 -30.55 -62.09 -6.45
CA THR A 331 -32.01 -62.04 -6.43
C THR A 331 -32.67 -63.35 -6.84
N ALA A 332 -31.86 -64.36 -7.18
CA ALA A 332 -32.33 -65.59 -7.83
C ALA A 332 -32.24 -66.80 -6.90
N THR A 333 -31.23 -66.84 -6.02
CA THR A 333 -31.06 -67.94 -5.08
C THR A 333 -32.12 -67.85 -3.99
N ASN A 334 -32.88 -68.93 -3.82
CA ASN A 334 -33.91 -69.06 -2.80
C ASN A 334 -33.88 -70.49 -2.27
N THR A 335 -32.77 -70.83 -1.62
CA THR A 335 -32.54 -72.11 -0.96
C THR A 335 -32.87 -72.01 0.53
N ALA A 336 -32.71 -73.12 1.26
CA ALA A 336 -32.89 -73.12 2.71
C ALA A 336 -31.85 -72.23 3.45
N CYS A 337 -30.62 -72.14 2.92
CA CYS A 337 -29.51 -71.41 3.54
C CYS A 337 -29.25 -70.02 2.96
N ASP A 338 -29.75 -69.76 1.76
CA ASP A 338 -29.52 -68.51 1.04
C ASP A 338 -30.82 -68.02 0.41
N LYS A 339 -31.32 -66.89 0.91
CA LYS A 339 -32.53 -66.22 0.42
C LYS A 339 -32.12 -65.01 -0.43
N PRO A 340 -33.00 -64.50 -1.31
CA PRO A 340 -32.68 -63.35 -2.14
C PRO A 340 -32.21 -62.15 -1.31
N ASP A 341 -31.10 -61.55 -1.68
CA ASP A 341 -30.48 -60.40 -1.05
C ASP A 341 -31.36 -59.15 -1.17
N THR A 342 -31.29 -58.31 -0.15
CA THR A 342 -32.11 -57.09 -0.10
C THR A 342 -31.39 -55.89 0.47
N CYS A 343 -31.78 -54.70 0.03
CA CYS A 343 -31.27 -53.45 0.58
C CYS A 343 -31.73 -53.24 2.03
N ASP A 344 -30.87 -52.65 2.86
CA ASP A 344 -31.19 -52.30 4.25
C ASP A 344 -31.85 -50.92 4.42
N GLY A 345 -31.96 -50.15 3.34
CA GLY A 345 -32.44 -48.77 3.35
C GLY A 345 -31.38 -47.73 3.73
N ALA A 346 -30.12 -48.14 3.88
CA ALA A 346 -28.96 -47.29 4.18
C ALA A 346 -27.84 -47.45 3.14
N GLY A 347 -28.17 -48.00 1.95
CA GLY A 347 -27.24 -48.14 0.83
C GLY A 347 -26.49 -49.47 0.79
N VAL A 348 -26.69 -50.36 1.78
CA VAL A 348 -26.00 -51.65 1.82
C VAL A 348 -26.91 -52.74 1.27
N CYS A 349 -26.39 -53.50 0.30
CA CYS A 349 -27.00 -54.75 -0.13
C CYS A 349 -26.66 -55.83 0.89
N GLN A 350 -27.65 -56.29 1.64
CA GLN A 350 -27.45 -57.31 2.67
C GLN A 350 -27.65 -58.70 2.07
N SER A 351 -26.64 -59.53 2.29
CA SER A 351 -26.76 -60.96 2.02
C SER A 351 -27.70 -61.61 3.02
N ASN A 352 -28.72 -62.31 2.53
CA ASN A 352 -29.78 -62.87 3.37
C ASN A 352 -29.53 -64.34 3.72
N TYR A 353 -28.36 -64.62 4.28
CA TYR A 353 -27.99 -65.95 4.74
C TYR A 353 -28.78 -66.35 5.98
N THR A 354 -29.20 -67.62 6.01
CA THR A 354 -29.75 -68.23 7.22
C THR A 354 -28.61 -68.49 8.21
N ASP A 355 -28.87 -68.27 9.51
CA ASP A 355 -27.89 -68.48 10.58
C ASP A 355 -27.24 -69.88 10.51
N ALA A 356 -25.96 -69.94 10.87
CA ALA A 356 -25.21 -71.20 10.90
C ALA A 356 -25.86 -72.22 11.85
N GLY A 357 -25.90 -73.49 11.45
CA GLY A 357 -26.48 -74.59 12.25
C GLY A 357 -27.98 -74.81 12.08
N VAL A 358 -28.65 -74.10 11.17
CA VAL A 358 -30.04 -74.41 10.78
C VAL A 358 -30.06 -75.59 9.82
N LEU A 359 -30.88 -76.61 10.10
CA LEU A 359 -31.01 -77.81 9.26
C LEU A 359 -31.54 -77.42 7.87
N CYS A 360 -30.82 -77.80 6.82
CA CYS A 360 -31.13 -77.42 5.45
C CYS A 360 -31.39 -78.61 4.51
N ALA A 361 -30.81 -79.78 4.80
CA ALA A 361 -31.11 -81.03 4.12
C ALA A 361 -30.85 -82.22 5.05
N THR A 362 -31.47 -83.36 4.74
CA THR A 362 -31.24 -84.64 5.40
C THR A 362 -30.97 -85.68 4.32
N HIS A 363 -29.80 -86.30 4.34
CA HIS A 363 -29.32 -87.24 3.32
C HIS A 363 -29.34 -88.68 3.86
N PRO A 364 -30.24 -89.56 3.38
CA PRO A 364 -30.19 -90.98 3.70
C PRO A 364 -29.04 -91.69 2.97
N TYR A 365 -28.32 -92.61 3.64
CA TYR A 365 -27.15 -93.32 3.10
C TYR A 365 -27.44 -94.71 2.53
N ASP A 366 -28.71 -95.11 2.42
CA ASP A 366 -29.10 -96.49 2.08
C ASP A 366 -28.39 -97.55 2.98
N GLU A 367 -28.00 -97.18 4.20
CA GLU A 367 -27.39 -98.07 5.18
C GLU A 367 -28.38 -98.29 6.33
N TYR A 368 -28.74 -99.55 6.55
CA TYR A 368 -29.79 -99.95 7.49
C TYR A 368 -29.25 -100.92 8.52
N ARG A 369 -29.74 -100.84 9.76
CA ARG A 369 -29.36 -101.80 10.82
C ARG A 369 -30.52 -102.14 11.74
N CYS A 370 -30.31 -103.20 12.52
CA CYS A 370 -31.13 -103.58 13.67
C CYS A 370 -30.29 -103.41 14.96
N PHE A 371 -30.85 -102.75 15.98
CA PHE A 371 -30.07 -102.24 17.13
C PHE A 371 -29.44 -103.32 18.05
N GLU A 372 -29.95 -104.56 18.07
CA GLU A 372 -29.37 -105.71 18.78
C GLU A 372 -29.48 -106.99 17.92
N GLU A 373 -28.35 -107.64 17.62
CA GLU A 373 -28.33 -108.89 16.85
C GLU A 373 -28.96 -110.05 17.66
N ASP A 374 -29.87 -110.79 17.03
CA ASP A 374 -30.43 -112.08 17.45
C ASP A 374 -31.35 -112.15 18.71
N MET A 375 -32.22 -111.16 18.96
CA MET A 375 -33.43 -111.35 19.81
C MET A 375 -34.68 -110.56 19.34
N CYS A 376 -35.87 -111.12 19.60
CA CYS A 376 -37.17 -110.56 19.21
C CYS A 376 -37.44 -109.17 19.85
N GLY A 377 -37.82 -108.18 19.03
CA GLY A 377 -38.20 -106.81 19.47
C GLY A 377 -37.24 -105.67 19.07
N ALA A 378 -36.34 -105.87 18.09
CA ALA A 378 -35.38 -104.86 17.65
C ALA A 378 -36.00 -103.73 16.80
N GLU A 379 -35.41 -102.52 16.89
CA GLU A 379 -35.77 -101.34 16.09
C GLU A 379 -34.98 -101.30 14.78
N ALA A 380 -35.68 -101.10 13.66
CA ALA A 380 -35.08 -100.84 12.35
C ALA A 380 -34.65 -99.37 12.27
N GLN A 381 -33.38 -99.14 11.95
CA GLN A 381 -32.81 -97.79 11.83
C GLN A 381 -32.20 -97.59 10.45
N GLU A 382 -32.30 -96.37 9.93
CA GLU A 382 -31.58 -95.89 8.75
C GLU A 382 -30.51 -94.89 9.17
N LEU A 383 -29.34 -94.99 8.56
CA LEU A 383 -28.30 -93.99 8.74
C LEU A 383 -28.62 -92.78 7.88
N VAL A 384 -28.78 -91.63 8.54
CA VAL A 384 -28.90 -90.33 7.88
C VAL A 384 -27.74 -89.45 8.29
N ARG A 385 -27.34 -88.56 7.39
CA ARG A 385 -26.47 -87.42 7.71
C ARG A 385 -27.24 -86.14 7.47
N ASN A 386 -27.15 -85.23 8.42
CA ASN A 386 -27.78 -83.93 8.29
C ASN A 386 -26.82 -82.95 7.63
N SER A 387 -27.38 -82.00 6.90
CA SER A 387 -26.65 -80.84 6.42
C SER A 387 -27.21 -79.59 7.07
N TYR A 388 -26.31 -78.68 7.42
CA TYR A 388 -26.64 -77.43 8.11
C TYR A 388 -26.10 -76.24 7.34
N CYS A 389 -26.79 -75.10 7.49
CA CYS A 389 -26.29 -73.86 6.93
C CYS A 389 -24.96 -73.48 7.59
N ASP A 390 -24.00 -72.97 6.80
CA ASP A 390 -22.69 -72.52 7.26
C ASP A 390 -22.68 -71.05 7.75
N GLY A 391 -23.80 -70.33 7.54
CA GLY A 391 -23.94 -68.89 7.81
C GLY A 391 -23.42 -68.00 6.67
N ALA A 392 -22.97 -68.58 5.56
CA ALA A 392 -22.51 -67.90 4.34
C ALA A 392 -23.29 -68.35 3.08
N GLY A 393 -24.42 -69.03 3.26
CA GLY A 393 -25.36 -69.41 2.19
C GLY A 393 -25.21 -70.85 1.69
N ALA A 394 -24.19 -71.58 2.12
CA ALA A 394 -24.02 -72.99 1.76
C ALA A 394 -24.75 -73.91 2.74
N CYS A 395 -25.21 -75.06 2.22
CA CYS A 395 -25.76 -76.15 3.01
C CYS A 395 -24.70 -77.25 3.06
N ASP A 396 -23.93 -77.28 4.14
CA ASP A 396 -22.77 -78.16 4.29
C ASP A 396 -23.16 -79.43 5.06
N GLU A 397 -22.63 -80.57 4.61
CA GLU A 397 -22.77 -81.83 5.33
C GLU A 397 -22.08 -81.74 6.70
N ALA A 398 -22.76 -82.16 7.77
CA ALA A 398 -22.14 -82.33 9.07
C ALA A 398 -21.61 -83.75 9.23
N ASP A 399 -20.52 -83.92 9.97
CA ASP A 399 -20.01 -85.25 10.37
C ASP A 399 -20.85 -85.81 11.55
N ASP A 400 -22.17 -85.88 11.39
CA ASP A 400 -23.14 -86.22 12.44
C ASP A 400 -24.05 -87.39 12.09
N ASP A 401 -23.45 -88.47 11.55
CA ASP A 401 -24.17 -89.70 11.23
C ASP A 401 -25.07 -90.17 12.38
N GLU A 402 -26.38 -90.02 12.18
CA GLU A 402 -27.41 -90.34 13.15
C GLU A 402 -28.24 -91.50 12.63
N TRP A 403 -28.48 -92.48 13.49
CA TRP A 403 -29.38 -93.59 13.18
C TRP A 403 -30.79 -93.21 13.58
N VAL A 404 -31.63 -92.92 12.58
CA VAL A 404 -33.03 -92.54 12.80
C VAL A 404 -33.90 -93.78 12.71
N ALA A 405 -34.80 -93.95 13.67
CA ALA A 405 -35.73 -95.08 13.70
C ALA A 405 -36.72 -94.99 12.53
N LEU A 406 -36.79 -96.06 11.74
CA LEU A 406 -37.78 -96.21 10.67
C LEU A 406 -39.10 -96.76 11.23
N GLU A 407 -39.07 -97.98 11.79
CA GLU A 407 -40.20 -98.68 12.42
C GLU A 407 -39.68 -99.70 13.47
N THR A 408 -40.53 -100.13 14.42
CA THR A 408 -40.16 -101.06 15.51
C THR A 408 -40.77 -102.45 15.27
N CYS A 409 -39.97 -103.53 15.35
CA CYS A 409 -40.50 -104.90 15.28
C CYS A 409 -41.26 -105.27 16.57
N ASP A 410 -42.36 -106.02 16.45
CA ASP A 410 -43.13 -106.39 17.64
C ASP A 410 -42.36 -107.37 18.55
N ALA A 411 -42.58 -107.25 19.86
CA ALA A 411 -41.89 -108.08 20.85
C ALA A 411 -42.41 -109.55 20.90
N ALA A 412 -43.34 -109.95 20.03
CA ALA A 412 -44.14 -111.17 20.18
C ALA A 412 -43.87 -112.26 19.14
N GLY A 413 -43.10 -112.02 18.08
CA GLY A 413 -42.76 -113.11 17.16
C GLY A 413 -41.87 -112.80 15.96
N GLN A 414 -41.27 -111.62 15.89
CA GLN A 414 -40.56 -111.16 14.69
C GLN A 414 -39.06 -110.90 14.94
N ILE A 415 -38.23 -111.26 13.96
CA ILE A 415 -36.80 -110.96 13.88
C ILE A 415 -36.62 -109.77 12.92
N CYS A 416 -35.81 -108.79 13.31
CA CYS A 416 -35.40 -107.71 12.43
C CYS A 416 -34.26 -108.21 11.53
N GLU A 417 -34.45 -108.14 10.21
CA GLU A 417 -33.40 -108.40 9.22
C GLU A 417 -33.11 -107.08 8.50
N ALA A 418 -31.84 -106.70 8.46
CA ALA A 418 -31.37 -105.56 7.66
C ALA A 418 -30.54 -106.08 6.48
N ASP A 419 -30.88 -105.62 5.28
CA ASP A 419 -30.07 -105.81 4.08
C ASP A 419 -29.76 -104.45 3.43
N GLU A 420 -28.97 -104.45 2.35
CA GLU A 420 -28.58 -103.24 1.61
C GLU A 420 -29.76 -102.50 0.94
N PHE A 421 -30.98 -103.05 1.00
CA PHE A 421 -32.19 -102.46 0.43
C PHE A 421 -33.20 -102.01 1.50
N GLY A 422 -32.91 -102.21 2.79
CA GLY A 422 -33.78 -101.80 3.88
C GLY A 422 -33.71 -102.73 5.09
N ALA A 423 -34.22 -102.26 6.22
CA ALA A 423 -34.50 -103.10 7.40
C ALA A 423 -36.00 -103.44 7.48
N ARG A 424 -36.32 -104.71 7.77
CA ARG A 424 -37.71 -105.23 7.85
C ARG A 424 -37.87 -106.30 8.94
N CYS A 425 -39.11 -106.56 9.37
CA CYS A 425 -39.44 -107.58 10.37
C CYS A 425 -39.98 -108.88 9.72
N LEU A 426 -39.46 -110.05 10.11
CA LEU A 426 -39.82 -111.39 9.60
C LEU A 426 -40.26 -112.35 10.72
N ASP A 427 -41.22 -113.25 10.46
CA ASP A 427 -41.75 -114.24 11.43
C ASP A 427 -40.89 -115.53 11.52
N CYS A 428 -40.73 -116.11 12.72
CA CYS A 428 -39.99 -117.37 12.95
C CYS A 428 -40.81 -118.63 12.56
N ASP A 429 -40.33 -119.46 11.62
CA ASP A 429 -40.90 -120.81 11.34
C ASP A 429 -39.82 -121.90 11.25
N ASP A 430 -40.09 -123.04 11.91
CA ASP A 430 -39.19 -124.17 12.22
C ASP A 430 -38.90 -125.05 10.99
N SER A 431 -38.03 -124.56 10.11
CA SER A 431 -37.36 -125.47 9.19
C SER A 431 -35.94 -124.98 8.96
N TRP A 432 -34.97 -125.73 9.49
CA TRP A 432 -33.73 -126.22 8.87
C TRP A 432 -32.71 -126.44 10.00
N ALA A 433 -32.80 -127.62 10.62
CA ALA A 433 -31.69 -128.21 11.36
C ALA A 433 -30.72 -128.83 10.34
N ASP A 434 -29.42 -128.64 10.51
CA ASP A 434 -28.45 -129.75 10.58
C ASP A 434 -27.04 -129.25 10.98
N ASP A 435 -26.44 -130.05 11.86
CA ASP A 435 -25.02 -130.23 12.20
C ASP A 435 -24.29 -129.34 13.25
N ASP A 436 -23.99 -130.03 14.36
CA ASP A 436 -22.90 -129.91 15.34
C ASP A 436 -22.93 -128.88 16.51
N ILE A 437 -23.61 -129.28 17.60
CA ILE A 437 -23.04 -129.67 18.93
C ILE A 437 -21.73 -128.96 19.34
N CYS A 438 -21.49 -128.45 20.56
CA CYS A 438 -22.17 -128.21 21.83
C CYS A 438 -21.07 -127.63 22.78
N LEU A 439 -21.43 -126.66 23.64
CA LEU A 439 -21.07 -126.53 25.09
C LEU A 439 -19.55 -126.48 25.47
N ASP A 440 -18.98 -125.81 26.49
CA ASP A 440 -19.35 -125.13 27.74
C ASP A 440 -18.18 -124.22 28.24
N GLU A 441 -18.08 -123.93 29.55
CA GLU A 441 -17.56 -122.74 30.25
C GLU A 441 -16.04 -122.34 30.21
N ALA A 442 -15.80 -121.03 30.43
CA ALA A 442 -14.69 -120.37 31.15
C ALA A 442 -13.30 -120.06 30.50
N THR A 443 -13.05 -118.75 30.38
CA THR A 443 -11.76 -117.99 30.40
C THR A 443 -10.68 -118.18 29.31
N VAL A 444 -10.62 -117.16 28.44
CA VAL A 444 -9.49 -116.35 27.90
C VAL A 444 -8.18 -117.02 27.44
N ARG A 445 -7.85 -116.67 26.19
CA ARG A 445 -6.55 -116.43 25.50
C ARG A 445 -6.42 -117.35 24.28
N SER A 446 -6.00 -116.93 23.09
CA SER A 446 -5.46 -115.65 22.60
C SER A 446 -5.08 -115.83 21.13
N TRP A 447 -5.17 -114.74 20.35
CA TRP A 447 -4.26 -114.38 19.23
C TRP A 447 -4.31 -115.27 17.97
N PHE A 448 -4.09 -114.79 16.74
CA PHE A 448 -3.26 -113.72 16.14
C PHE A 448 -4.06 -113.08 14.98
N GLY A 449 -3.97 -111.78 14.66
CA GLY A 449 -2.85 -111.03 14.07
C GLY A 449 -3.39 -110.45 12.75
N ASP A 450 -3.31 -109.15 12.42
CA ASP A 450 -2.15 -108.31 12.02
C ASP A 450 -2.57 -106.80 12.00
N GLY A 451 -1.88 -105.84 12.66
CA GLY A 451 -0.77 -104.97 12.17
C GLY A 451 -1.28 -103.77 11.31
N GLU A 452 -1.04 -102.47 11.52
CA GLU A 452 -0.12 -101.61 12.30
C GLU A 452 -0.74 -100.20 12.49
N CYS A 453 -0.32 -99.43 13.50
CA CYS A 453 -0.46 -97.96 13.56
C CYS A 453 0.94 -97.33 13.55
N ASP A 454 1.12 -96.29 12.73
CA ASP A 454 2.35 -95.52 12.61
C ASP A 454 2.26 -94.15 13.34
N ALA A 455 3.45 -93.58 13.59
CA ALA A 455 3.83 -92.78 14.75
C ALA A 455 3.29 -91.36 14.86
N ASN A 456 2.92 -90.97 16.08
CA ASN A 456 2.96 -89.58 16.54
C ASN A 456 3.60 -89.53 17.94
N GLN A 457 4.86 -89.11 18.02
CA GLN A 457 5.53 -88.74 19.27
C GLN A 457 6.55 -87.62 19.07
N CYS A 458 6.30 -86.51 19.74
CA CYS A 458 7.20 -86.04 20.79
C CYS A 458 6.37 -85.66 22.01
N VAL A 459 6.61 -86.39 23.09
CA VAL A 459 6.13 -86.13 24.44
C VAL A 459 7.39 -86.14 25.32
N ASN A 460 7.48 -85.27 26.32
CA ASN A 460 8.05 -85.71 27.59
C ASN A 460 7.25 -85.16 28.77
N TYR A 461 6.98 -86.07 29.69
CA TYR A 461 5.98 -86.06 30.75
C TYR A 461 6.59 -85.56 32.07
N ALA A 462 5.96 -84.57 32.70
CA ALA A 462 5.72 -84.54 34.15
C ALA A 462 4.82 -83.33 34.51
N TYR A 463 3.56 -83.57 34.91
CA TYR A 463 2.67 -82.75 35.73
C TYR A 463 3.04 -81.24 35.79
N VAL A 464 2.35 -80.29 35.13
CA VAL A 464 1.01 -79.71 35.41
C VAL A 464 0.63 -78.86 34.19
N ASP A 465 -0.63 -78.86 33.75
CA ASP A 465 -1.12 -77.92 32.72
C ASP A 465 -1.01 -76.48 33.23
N THR A 466 -0.15 -75.69 32.59
CA THR A 466 -0.26 -74.24 32.62
C THR A 466 -0.16 -73.76 31.17
N PRO A 467 -1.24 -73.25 30.55
CA PRO A 467 -1.09 -72.49 29.30
C PRO A 467 -0.17 -71.30 29.57
N CYS A 468 0.74 -71.00 28.63
CA CYS A 468 1.56 -69.80 28.74
C CYS A 468 0.63 -68.57 28.93
N GLY A 469 1.04 -67.63 29.79
CA GLY A 469 0.21 -66.49 30.15
C GLY A 469 -0.05 -65.58 28.94
N VAL A 470 -1.04 -64.68 29.06
CA VAL A 470 -1.29 -63.65 28.05
C VAL A 470 0.00 -62.82 27.89
N GLY A 471 0.70 -62.99 26.76
CA GLY A 471 1.99 -62.34 26.48
C GLY A 471 3.22 -63.25 26.29
N GLU A 472 3.07 -64.58 26.20
CA GLU A 472 4.17 -65.54 25.98
C GLU A 472 3.88 -66.50 24.81
N HIS A 473 4.93 -67.02 24.15
CA HIS A 473 4.81 -68.08 23.13
C HIS A 473 5.80 -69.23 23.38
N CYS A 474 5.50 -70.41 22.83
CA CYS A 474 6.26 -71.63 23.10
C CYS A 474 7.33 -71.86 22.03
N VAL A 475 8.61 -71.84 22.43
CA VAL A 475 9.76 -72.19 21.59
C VAL A 475 10.62 -73.20 22.37
N ASP A 476 10.96 -74.32 21.74
CA ASP A 476 11.77 -75.40 22.33
C ASP A 476 11.35 -75.86 23.74
N GLY A 477 10.04 -75.85 24.01
CA GLY A 477 9.46 -76.38 25.25
C GLY A 477 9.55 -75.46 26.47
N ALA A 478 9.83 -74.17 26.28
CA ALA A 478 9.72 -73.14 27.31
C ALA A 478 8.73 -72.04 26.87
N CYS A 479 7.97 -71.49 27.83
CA CYS A 479 7.25 -70.24 27.60
C CYS A 479 8.28 -69.11 27.62
N GLU A 480 8.47 -68.45 26.48
CA GLU A 480 9.31 -67.27 26.36
C GLU A 480 8.41 -66.01 26.32
N ALA A 481 8.82 -64.97 27.05
CA ALA A 481 8.19 -63.65 26.99
C ALA A 481 8.22 -63.12 25.55
N LEU A 482 7.07 -62.66 25.03
CA LEU A 482 7.07 -61.84 23.83
C LEU A 482 8.06 -60.68 24.03
N PRO A 483 8.87 -60.31 23.02
CA PRO A 483 9.76 -59.17 23.14
C PRO A 483 8.92 -57.94 23.48
N THR A 484 8.96 -57.49 24.73
CA THR A 484 8.26 -56.29 25.15
C THR A 484 8.85 -55.13 24.37
N CYS A 485 7.98 -54.38 23.69
CA CYS A 485 8.39 -53.17 23.00
C CYS A 485 9.17 -52.26 23.96
N SER A 486 10.46 -52.05 23.71
CA SER A 486 11.27 -51.08 24.46
C SER A 486 11.12 -49.64 23.92
N GLY A 487 10.32 -49.48 22.86
CA GLY A 487 9.97 -48.22 22.22
C GLY A 487 8.57 -47.72 22.59
N GLN A 488 7.92 -47.01 21.68
CA GLN A 488 6.52 -46.60 21.84
C GLN A 488 5.62 -47.59 21.11
N GLU A 489 4.65 -48.18 21.81
CA GLU A 489 3.74 -49.17 21.23
C GLU A 489 2.47 -48.48 20.68
N TYR A 490 2.15 -48.75 19.41
CA TYR A 490 0.93 -48.26 18.79
C TYR A 490 0.55 -49.14 17.60
N GLY A 491 -0.74 -49.51 17.53
CA GLY A 491 -1.26 -50.36 16.45
C GLY A 491 -0.70 -51.78 16.42
N GLY A 492 -0.21 -52.31 17.55
CA GLY A 492 0.42 -53.64 17.64
C GLY A 492 1.89 -53.69 17.22
N HIS A 493 2.50 -52.54 16.94
CA HIS A 493 3.89 -52.44 16.49
C HIS A 493 4.73 -51.59 17.46
N CYS A 494 6.03 -51.89 17.53
CA CYS A 494 6.98 -51.18 18.38
C CYS A 494 7.77 -50.12 17.61
N TRP A 495 7.58 -48.85 17.97
CA TRP A 495 8.14 -47.73 17.24
C TRP A 495 9.36 -47.12 17.94
N PHE A 496 10.33 -46.67 17.15
CA PHE A 496 11.52 -45.97 17.59
C PHE A 496 11.81 -44.76 16.71
N LEU A 497 12.41 -43.72 17.29
CA LEU A 497 12.96 -42.59 16.55
C LEU A 497 14.43 -42.86 16.21
N ALA A 498 14.74 -42.89 14.92
CA ALA A 498 16.09 -43.05 14.41
C ALA A 498 16.92 -41.75 14.54
N ASP A 499 18.24 -41.89 14.65
CA ASP A 499 19.17 -40.76 14.59
C ASP A 499 19.13 -40.08 13.22
N LEU A 500 19.69 -38.86 13.13
CA LEU A 500 19.70 -38.07 11.89
C LEU A 500 20.36 -38.87 10.76
N ASN A 501 19.67 -39.01 9.63
CA ASN A 501 20.08 -39.76 8.43
C ASN A 501 20.26 -41.28 8.62
N GLN A 502 19.89 -41.86 9.76
CA GLN A 502 19.97 -43.30 10.01
C GLN A 502 18.85 -44.07 9.29
N SER A 503 19.15 -45.26 8.75
CA SER A 503 18.12 -46.16 8.17
C SER A 503 17.34 -46.90 9.26
N CYS A 504 16.15 -47.43 8.93
CA CYS A 504 15.36 -48.17 9.92
C CYS A 504 16.01 -49.50 10.28
N ASP A 505 16.66 -50.19 9.34
CA ASP A 505 17.47 -51.38 9.65
C ASP A 505 18.55 -51.09 10.69
N ALA A 506 19.29 -49.99 10.52
CA ALA A 506 20.34 -49.61 11.46
C ALA A 506 19.77 -49.17 12.81
N ALA A 507 18.63 -48.49 12.82
CA ALA A 507 17.95 -48.06 14.05
C ALA A 507 17.40 -49.25 14.85
N CYS A 508 16.76 -50.21 14.19
CA CYS A 508 16.24 -51.43 14.82
C CYS A 508 17.39 -52.34 15.28
N ALA A 509 18.41 -52.54 14.45
CA ALA A 509 19.57 -53.35 14.81
C ALA A 509 20.33 -52.77 16.02
N ALA A 510 20.39 -51.45 16.16
CA ALA A 510 20.96 -50.80 17.35
C ALA A 510 20.18 -51.08 18.65
N LYS A 511 18.92 -51.56 18.54
CA LYS A 511 18.08 -52.03 19.65
C LYS A 511 18.04 -53.55 19.76
N GLY A 512 18.79 -54.27 18.92
CA GLY A 512 18.75 -55.73 18.84
C GLY A 512 17.50 -56.29 18.18
N LEU A 513 16.76 -55.47 17.43
CA LEU A 513 15.50 -55.83 16.76
C LEU A 513 15.67 -55.81 15.23
N ALA A 514 14.79 -56.50 14.53
CA ALA A 514 14.70 -56.44 13.08
C ALA A 514 13.77 -55.31 12.63
N TYR A 515 13.92 -54.87 11.38
CA TYR A 515 12.98 -53.93 10.78
C TYR A 515 11.59 -54.56 10.62
N ASP A 516 10.55 -53.80 10.97
CA ASP A 516 9.15 -54.16 10.76
C ASP A 516 8.56 -53.35 9.60
N ASP A 517 7.94 -54.09 8.68
CA ASP A 517 7.32 -53.56 7.47
C ASP A 517 6.08 -52.69 7.76
N ALA A 518 5.58 -52.73 9.00
CA ALA A 518 4.60 -51.79 9.54
C ALA A 518 5.00 -50.31 9.38
N THR A 519 6.30 -50.00 9.35
CA THR A 519 6.78 -48.64 9.02
C THR A 519 6.17 -48.14 7.71
N ARG A 520 6.04 -49.04 6.73
CA ARG A 520 5.47 -48.78 5.41
C ARG A 520 3.98 -49.08 5.35
N THR A 521 3.53 -50.23 5.87
CA THR A 521 2.14 -50.70 5.70
C THR A 521 1.15 -50.10 6.69
N PHE A 522 1.62 -49.60 7.85
CA PHE A 522 0.78 -48.99 8.89
C PHE A 522 0.91 -47.46 8.91
N ALA A 523 2.14 -46.91 8.88
CA ALA A 523 2.40 -45.47 8.97
C ALA A 523 2.79 -44.77 7.65
N GLY A 524 3.04 -45.52 6.58
CA GLY A 524 3.39 -44.96 5.26
C GLY A 524 2.15 -44.61 4.45
N ALA A 525 2.06 -43.39 3.91
CA ALA A 525 0.92 -42.96 3.10
C ALA A 525 0.84 -43.70 1.74
N PRO A 526 -0.35 -43.90 1.15
CA PRO A 526 -0.51 -44.77 -0.01
C PRO A 526 0.10 -44.20 -1.31
N SER A 527 0.93 -45.00 -1.98
CA SER A 527 0.75 -45.24 -3.41
C SER A 527 0.03 -46.58 -3.60
N ALA A 528 -0.80 -46.66 -4.64
CA ALA A 528 -1.81 -47.69 -4.90
C ALA A 528 -1.49 -49.10 -4.38
N GLY A 529 -2.18 -49.54 -3.32
CA GLY A 529 -2.25 -50.96 -2.94
C GLY A 529 -2.06 -51.34 -1.46
N SER A 530 -1.90 -50.42 -0.50
CA SER A 530 -1.85 -50.75 0.94
C SER A 530 -2.85 -49.93 1.79
N SER A 531 -3.38 -50.53 2.86
CA SER A 531 -4.44 -50.04 3.75
C SER A 531 -4.05 -48.92 4.74
N ALA A 532 -2.95 -48.21 4.51
CA ALA A 532 -2.48 -47.17 5.42
C ALA A 532 -3.29 -45.86 5.28
N ASN A 533 -3.90 -45.42 6.38
CA ASN A 533 -4.70 -44.18 6.44
C ASN A 533 -3.87 -43.01 7.01
N LYS A 534 -4.14 -41.78 6.55
CA LYS A 534 -3.51 -40.53 7.04
C LYS A 534 -3.53 -40.43 8.57
N ASP A 535 -4.57 -40.97 9.19
CA ASP A 535 -4.77 -40.99 10.64
C ASP A 535 -3.74 -41.85 11.39
N ASN A 536 -3.35 -43.00 10.84
CA ASN A 536 -2.34 -43.88 11.44
C ASN A 536 -0.96 -43.21 11.43
N CYS A 537 -0.63 -42.57 10.32
CA CYS A 537 0.57 -41.74 10.21
C CYS A 537 0.57 -40.62 11.28
N LEU A 538 -0.54 -39.88 11.41
CA LEU A 538 -0.67 -38.80 12.39
C LEU A 538 -0.50 -39.31 13.83
N ALA A 539 -1.06 -40.48 14.13
CA ALA A 539 -1.01 -41.09 15.45
C ALA A 539 0.40 -41.57 15.82
N VAL A 540 1.14 -42.16 14.88
CA VAL A 540 2.53 -42.60 15.10
C VAL A 540 3.46 -41.41 15.32
N VAL A 541 3.27 -40.30 14.59
CA VAL A 541 4.05 -39.06 14.80
C VAL A 541 3.86 -38.52 16.22
N ARG A 542 2.61 -38.54 16.72
CA ARG A 542 2.25 -38.06 18.06
C ARG A 542 2.91 -38.84 19.19
N LEU A 543 3.43 -40.05 18.95
CA LEU A 543 4.17 -40.82 19.95
C LEU A 543 5.49 -40.14 20.35
N PHE A 544 6.12 -39.40 19.43
CA PHE A 544 7.46 -38.85 19.64
C PHE A 544 7.51 -37.33 19.70
N HIS A 545 6.46 -36.62 19.27
CA HIS A 545 6.37 -35.15 19.33
C HIS A 545 4.93 -34.66 19.52
N SER A 546 4.76 -33.54 20.26
CA SER A 546 3.50 -32.80 20.31
C SER A 546 3.35 -31.92 19.07
N VAL A 547 2.36 -32.19 18.22
CA VAL A 547 2.08 -31.41 17.01
C VAL A 547 0.87 -30.50 17.24
N GLU A 548 1.10 -29.17 17.26
CA GLU A 548 0.04 -28.15 17.39
C GLU A 548 -0.43 -27.58 16.04
N ASN A 549 0.26 -27.85 14.91
CA ASN A 549 -0.08 -27.32 13.58
C ASN A 549 0.12 -28.33 12.42
N GLU A 550 -0.52 -28.01 11.29
CA GLU A 550 -0.80 -28.82 10.08
C GLU A 550 0.24 -29.86 9.64
N VAL A 551 -0.22 -31.10 9.47
CA VAL A 551 0.55 -32.16 8.81
C VAL A 551 0.32 -32.08 7.30
N GLY A 552 1.34 -31.61 6.58
CA GLY A 552 1.35 -31.58 5.13
C GLY A 552 1.65 -32.97 4.55
N LEU A 553 0.69 -33.53 3.79
CA LEU A 553 1.00 -34.65 2.90
C LEU A 553 1.71 -34.07 1.68
N GLN A 554 3.04 -34.23 1.58
CA GLN A 554 3.77 -33.82 0.38
C GLN A 554 3.86 -34.97 -0.62
N SER A 555 3.35 -34.74 -1.83
CA SER A 555 3.73 -35.48 -3.03
C SER A 555 5.13 -35.00 -3.47
N GLY A 556 6.17 -35.58 -2.88
CA GLY A 556 7.57 -35.23 -3.20
C GLY A 556 8.14 -36.04 -4.37
N PHE A 557 8.63 -35.33 -5.39
CA PHE A 557 9.47 -35.75 -6.53
C PHE A 557 9.96 -37.21 -6.56
N GLY A 558 9.51 -37.98 -7.57
CA GLY A 558 10.00 -39.33 -7.86
C GLY A 558 8.96 -40.45 -7.72
N GLY A 559 7.72 -40.14 -7.38
CA GLY A 559 6.60 -41.09 -7.42
C GLY A 559 6.42 -41.97 -6.18
N ALA A 560 7.02 -41.62 -5.03
CA ALA A 560 6.78 -42.32 -3.77
C ALA A 560 6.20 -41.35 -2.71
N VAL A 561 5.10 -41.78 -2.10
CA VAL A 561 4.27 -40.99 -1.18
C VAL A 561 4.61 -41.39 0.27
N GLY A 562 4.73 -40.42 1.17
CA GLY A 562 5.06 -40.62 2.58
C GLY A 562 4.68 -39.40 3.42
N CYS A 563 4.51 -39.54 4.73
CA CYS A 563 4.21 -38.38 5.58
C CYS A 563 5.48 -37.65 5.96
N THR A 564 5.47 -36.32 5.80
CA THR A 564 6.57 -35.46 6.21
C THR A 564 6.03 -34.43 7.19
N PHE A 565 6.74 -34.18 8.29
CA PHE A 565 6.37 -33.14 9.24
C PHE A 565 7.57 -32.29 9.63
N TRP A 566 7.31 -31.00 9.82
CA TRP A 566 8.30 -29.99 10.12
C TRP A 566 8.07 -29.45 11.51
N THR A 567 9.09 -29.49 12.36
CA THR A 567 9.07 -28.80 13.66
C THR A 567 10.26 -27.85 13.73
N GLY A 568 10.01 -26.55 13.56
CA GLY A 568 11.09 -25.56 13.46
C GLY A 568 12.00 -25.84 12.26
N SER A 569 13.28 -26.11 12.49
CA SER A 569 14.29 -26.38 11.45
C SER A 569 14.54 -27.86 11.16
N LYS A 570 13.72 -28.78 11.68
CA LYS A 570 13.88 -30.22 11.52
C LYS A 570 12.70 -30.81 10.74
N ALA A 571 13.02 -31.71 9.81
CA ALA A 571 12.05 -32.48 9.06
C ALA A 571 12.11 -33.96 9.47
N TYR A 572 10.94 -34.58 9.56
CA TYR A 572 10.77 -35.97 9.92
C TYR A 572 9.95 -36.68 8.83
N LEU A 573 10.29 -37.93 8.53
CA LEU A 573 9.76 -38.68 7.37
C LEU A 573 9.23 -40.07 7.77
N THR A 574 8.09 -40.48 7.21
CA THR A 574 7.66 -41.89 7.05
C THR A 574 7.52 -42.17 5.55
N TYR A 575 8.27 -43.13 4.97
CA TYR A 575 8.41 -43.27 3.49
C TYR A 575 8.09 -44.68 2.97
N GLN A 576 7.63 -44.79 1.72
CA GLN A 576 7.15 -46.05 1.10
C GLN A 576 8.20 -46.93 0.39
N ASN A 577 9.28 -46.40 -0.18
CA ASN A 577 10.25 -47.26 -0.89
C ASN A 577 11.43 -47.63 0.01
N ALA A 578 11.53 -48.93 0.32
CA ALA A 578 12.64 -49.63 0.98
C ALA A 578 13.39 -48.76 2.01
N THR A 579 12.84 -48.67 3.21
CA THR A 579 13.44 -48.14 4.45
C THR A 579 14.74 -48.85 4.89
N THR A 580 15.27 -49.74 4.06
CA THR A 580 16.50 -50.50 4.26
C THR A 580 17.76 -49.80 3.74
N GLY A 581 17.63 -48.84 2.81
CA GLY A 581 18.77 -48.06 2.28
C GLY A 581 19.13 -46.82 3.09
N ALA A 582 20.43 -46.48 3.16
CA ALA A 582 20.93 -45.20 3.69
C ALA A 582 20.26 -44.03 2.94
N ALA A 583 19.90 -42.96 3.67
CA ALA A 583 19.09 -41.88 3.11
C ALA A 583 19.77 -41.22 1.89
N THR A 584 19.04 -41.11 0.78
CA THR A 584 19.37 -40.24 -0.36
C THR A 584 19.00 -38.76 -0.10
N LEU A 585 18.45 -38.43 1.08
CA LEU A 585 18.04 -37.10 1.50
C LEU A 585 18.73 -36.73 2.82
N ASP A 586 19.56 -35.68 2.80
CA ASP A 586 20.26 -35.16 3.98
C ASP A 586 19.30 -34.45 4.95
N ASN A 587 19.59 -34.50 6.25
CA ASN A 587 18.97 -33.76 7.36
C ASN A 587 17.57 -34.20 7.82
N HIS A 588 17.27 -35.51 7.85
CA HIS A 588 15.96 -36.01 8.31
C HIS A 588 16.08 -37.07 9.41
N HIS A 589 15.13 -37.05 10.36
CA HIS A 589 14.89 -38.16 11.30
C HIS A 589 13.78 -39.08 10.76
N ARG A 590 13.82 -40.36 11.15
CA ARG A 590 12.81 -41.37 10.75
C ARG A 590 12.16 -42.00 11.97
N ILE A 591 10.87 -42.30 11.88
CA ILE A 591 10.15 -43.12 12.87
C ILE A 591 10.00 -44.52 12.27
N CYS A 592 10.55 -45.52 12.95
CA CYS A 592 10.72 -46.88 12.44
C CYS A 592 10.01 -47.88 13.36
N ALA A 593 9.23 -48.79 12.77
CA ALA A 593 8.73 -49.97 13.46
C ALA A 593 9.83 -51.04 13.47
N CYS A 594 9.98 -51.72 14.59
CA CYS A 594 10.93 -52.81 14.80
C CYS A 594 10.24 -54.01 15.47
N GLN A 595 10.65 -55.23 15.12
CA GLN A 595 10.11 -56.49 15.67
C GLN A 595 11.21 -57.48 16.03
#